data_AF-A0A0R3R1D0-F1
#
_entry.id   AF-A0A0R3R1D0-F1
#
_cell.length_a   1.000
_cell.length_b   1.000
_cell.length_c   1.000
_cell.angle_alpha   90.00
_cell.angle_beta   90.00
_cell.angle_gamma   90.00
#
_symmetry.space_group_name_H-M   'P 1'
#
loop_
_entity.id
_entity.type
_entity.pdbx_description
1 polymer ?
#
loop_
_entity_poly.entity_id
_entity_poly.type
_entity_poly.pdbx_seq_one_letter_code
_entity_poly.pdbx_strand_id
1 'polypeptide(L)'
;AEGIGTGWATKILPRCPRQVISNAQRLIDGRPLQDMPFTSELVHSDHLDVIQWILFHVFGTRILPSDFNLFQLPHFRKFQGTIYETAPRQYSISGKVSYRRLKSGLRAIITELPTGIWNNKYKEKVLDSAIKNGIISNYEELHTESNVHFILHVIDKPLLSDKKQIKALNRLLKLRSVASENSMILFDEKNVLQKYDSTREIFQEFFEVRRQKYIERRECELVIMEGKLKFIENQVRFVNAIINGEIIIKKKNRAEIIAQLAEKGFDSNPMKAKNATDGNCNPPDFAYLLDMPLCRLSNEEILVLQEKRSQLWERFKSLKSTTWRSLWSMDLNVLSVALDKEERVMGCI
;
A
#
# COMPACT_ATOMS: atom_id res chain seq x y z
N ALA A 1 -4.38 7.63 -10.04
CA ALA A 1 -5.42 7.22 -11.01
C ALA A 1 -5.57 8.32 -12.04
N GLU A 2 -5.65 8.00 -13.33
CA GLU A 2 -5.87 8.97 -14.40
C GLU A 2 -6.81 8.34 -15.43
N GLY A 3 -7.84 9.07 -15.87
CA GLY A 3 -8.82 8.55 -16.83
C GLY A 3 -9.72 9.64 -17.39
N ILE A 4 -10.12 9.48 -18.65
CA ILE A 4 -11.03 10.39 -19.35
C ILE A 4 -12.18 9.54 -19.90
N GLY A 5 -13.41 9.91 -19.56
CA GLY A 5 -14.62 9.30 -20.07
C GLY A 5 -15.55 10.33 -20.71
N THR A 6 -16.77 9.91 -21.03
CA THR A 6 -17.82 10.82 -21.51
C THR A 6 -18.41 11.58 -20.32
N GLY A 7 -18.21 12.90 -20.31
CA GLY A 7 -18.74 13.82 -19.28
C GLY A 7 -17.91 13.92 -18.00
N TRP A 8 -16.93 13.03 -17.78
CA TRP A 8 -16.11 13.00 -16.57
C TRP A 8 -14.64 12.72 -16.87
N ALA A 9 -13.76 13.26 -16.03
CA ALA A 9 -12.34 12.91 -16.01
C ALA A 9 -11.88 12.75 -14.56
N THR A 10 -10.90 11.90 -14.32
CA THR A 10 -10.34 11.68 -12.99
C THR A 10 -8.83 11.85 -13.02
N LYS A 11 -8.29 12.57 -12.04
CA LYS A 11 -6.86 12.73 -11.84
C LYS A 11 -6.55 12.76 -10.34
N ILE A 12 -5.87 11.72 -9.89
CA ILE A 12 -5.39 11.56 -8.51
C ILE A 12 -3.90 11.23 -8.59
N LEU A 13 -3.09 12.11 -8.04
CA LEU A 13 -1.65 11.99 -8.01
C LEU A 13 -1.20 10.95 -6.98
N PRO A 14 -0.03 10.32 -7.17
CA PRO A 14 0.44 9.28 -6.27
C PRO A 14 0.66 9.80 -4.84
N ARG A 15 0.56 8.91 -3.85
CA ARG A 15 0.81 9.21 -2.42
C ARG A 15 1.89 8.28 -1.87
N CYS A 16 2.54 8.69 -0.79
CA CYS A 16 3.61 7.89 -0.20
C CYS A 16 3.01 6.65 0.49
N PRO A 17 3.38 5.42 0.08
CA PRO A 17 2.82 4.20 0.67
C PRO A 17 3.02 4.13 2.20
N ARG A 18 4.15 4.61 2.72
CA ARG A 18 4.43 4.64 4.17
C ARG A 18 3.46 5.54 4.94
N GLN A 19 3.11 6.69 4.38
CA GLN A 19 2.13 7.59 4.97
C GLN A 19 0.74 6.95 4.95
N VAL A 20 0.37 6.29 3.85
CA VAL A 20 -0.90 5.54 3.75
C VAL A 20 -0.97 4.42 4.79
N ILE A 21 0.11 3.63 4.95
CA ILE A 21 0.21 2.56 5.96
C ILE A 21 0.10 3.12 7.37
N SER A 22 0.87 4.18 7.68
CA SER A 22 0.86 4.81 9.01
C SER A 22 -0.54 5.31 9.37
N ASN A 23 -1.24 5.93 8.42
CA ASN A 23 -2.59 6.42 8.67
C ASN A 23 -3.64 5.31 8.74
N ALA A 24 -3.46 4.21 8.02
CA ALA A 24 -4.29 3.02 8.22
C ALA A 24 -4.10 2.47 9.64
N GLN A 25 -2.87 2.35 10.13
CA GLN A 25 -2.57 1.93 11.51
C GLN A 25 -3.21 2.87 12.54
N ARG A 26 -3.14 4.19 12.31
CA ARG A 26 -3.79 5.18 13.18
C ARG A 26 -5.29 4.99 13.27
N LEU A 27 -5.98 4.83 12.13
CA LEU A 27 -7.42 4.55 12.12
C LEU A 27 -7.75 3.20 12.78
N ILE A 28 -6.91 2.17 12.57
CA ILE A 28 -7.02 0.89 13.27
C ILE A 28 -6.91 1.08 14.79
N ASP A 29 -6.09 2.03 15.26
CA ASP A 29 -5.95 2.36 16.69
C ASP A 29 -7.03 3.32 17.21
N GLY A 30 -7.98 3.76 16.37
CA GLY A 30 -8.99 4.76 16.72
C GLY A 30 -8.44 6.18 16.84
N ARG A 31 -7.24 6.44 16.32
CA ARG A 31 -6.63 7.78 16.27
C ARG A 31 -7.07 8.48 14.98
N PRO A 32 -7.25 9.82 14.99
CA PRO A 32 -7.58 10.56 13.77
C PRO A 32 -6.44 10.47 12.76
N LEU A 33 -6.80 10.62 11.48
CA LEU A 33 -5.84 10.81 10.39
C LEU A 33 -4.89 11.95 10.72
N GLN A 34 -3.63 11.77 10.37
CA GLN A 34 -2.58 12.72 10.75
C GLN A 34 -2.11 13.55 9.58
N ASP A 35 -2.48 14.82 9.62
CA ASP A 35 -1.99 15.86 8.72
C ASP A 35 -0.61 16.38 9.23
N MET A 36 0.37 15.51 9.51
CA MET A 36 1.66 15.95 10.12
C MET A 36 2.59 16.65 9.15
N PRO A 37 3.43 17.61 9.59
CA PRO A 37 4.13 18.60 8.78
C PRO A 37 5.45 18.12 8.13
N PHE A 38 5.99 19.01 7.29
CA PHE A 38 7.14 18.90 6.41
C PHE A 38 8.44 18.55 7.17
N THR A 39 9.14 17.49 6.76
CA THR A 39 10.61 17.46 6.86
C THR A 39 11.22 16.80 5.63
N SER A 40 11.82 17.63 4.78
CA SER A 40 13.15 17.37 4.23
C SER A 40 13.74 18.73 3.84
N GLU A 41 14.89 19.08 4.42
CA GLU A 41 15.66 20.35 4.25
C GLU A 41 15.34 21.50 5.21
N LEU A 42 15.61 21.31 6.51
CA LEU A 42 16.21 22.38 7.33
C LEU A 42 17.73 22.34 7.12
N VAL A 43 18.18 22.76 5.93
CA VAL A 43 19.59 23.07 5.66
C VAL A 43 19.67 24.31 4.77
N HIS A 44 20.21 25.38 5.37
CA HIS A 44 20.78 26.61 4.79
C HIS A 44 19.85 27.73 4.28
N SER A 45 19.54 28.69 5.17
CA SER A 45 19.95 30.09 4.94
C SER A 45 19.94 30.88 6.24
N ASP A 46 21.07 31.52 6.53
CA ASP A 46 21.31 32.35 7.72
C ASP A 46 20.29 33.49 7.89
N HIS A 47 19.93 33.74 9.16
CA HIS A 47 19.15 34.86 9.73
C HIS A 47 17.68 34.67 10.13
N LEU A 48 17.01 33.55 9.84
CA LEU A 48 15.64 33.31 10.36
C LEU A 48 15.58 32.39 11.60
N ASP A 49 16.61 31.59 11.85
CA ASP A 49 16.60 30.57 12.91
C ASP A 49 16.81 31.14 14.33
N VAL A 50 17.49 32.28 14.46
CA VAL A 50 17.73 32.90 15.78
C VAL A 50 16.44 33.50 16.35
N ILE A 51 15.58 34.06 15.50
CA ILE A 51 14.32 34.67 15.95
C ILE A 51 13.34 33.59 16.41
N GLN A 52 13.26 32.45 15.71
CA GLN A 52 12.40 31.34 16.15
C GLN A 52 12.91 30.65 17.42
N TRP A 53 14.23 30.49 17.57
CA TRP A 53 14.82 29.91 18.78
C TRP A 53 14.64 30.82 20.02
N ILE A 54 14.81 32.14 19.86
CA ILE A 54 14.60 33.14 20.93
C ILE A 54 13.13 33.22 21.34
N LEU A 55 12.19 33.22 20.38
CA LEU A 55 10.76 33.26 20.69
C LEU A 55 10.28 32.01 21.45
N PHE A 56 10.86 30.85 21.18
CA PHE A 56 10.55 29.61 21.91
C PHE A 56 11.10 29.61 23.35
N HIS A 57 12.34 30.06 23.56
CA HIS A 57 12.98 30.01 24.88
C HIS A 57 12.67 31.20 25.79
N VAL A 58 12.33 32.36 25.24
CA VAL A 58 12.07 33.58 26.04
C VAL A 58 10.59 33.81 26.33
N PHE A 59 9.69 33.49 25.40
CA PHE A 59 8.27 33.84 25.53
C PHE A 59 7.32 32.66 25.70
N GLY A 60 7.80 31.41 25.59
CA GLY A 60 6.97 30.20 25.75
C GLY A 60 5.80 30.10 24.76
N THR A 61 5.71 31.01 23.79
CA THR A 61 4.63 31.08 22.81
C THR A 61 5.01 30.33 21.56
N ARG A 62 4.38 29.18 21.39
CA ARG A 62 4.27 28.48 20.10
C ARG A 62 3.39 29.33 19.18
N ILE A 63 3.98 30.17 18.33
CA ILE A 63 3.29 30.56 17.09
C ILE A 63 3.55 29.43 16.10
N LEU A 64 2.76 28.36 16.21
CA LEU A 64 2.62 27.43 15.11
C LEU A 64 1.88 28.21 14.01
N PRO A 65 2.43 28.37 12.81
CA PRO A 65 1.58 28.76 11.70
C PRO A 65 0.53 27.65 11.58
N SER A 66 -0.70 28.03 11.92
CA SER A 66 -1.89 27.22 11.76
C SER A 66 -1.99 26.90 10.26
N ASP A 67 -2.34 25.65 9.95
CA ASP A 67 -2.66 25.14 8.61
C ASP A 67 -1.45 24.72 7.75
N PHE A 68 -0.84 23.57 8.07
CA PHE A 68 0.07 22.89 7.14
C PHE A 68 -0.20 21.38 7.09
N ASN A 69 -1.04 21.00 6.12
CA ASN A 69 -1.46 19.64 5.77
C ASN A 69 -0.36 18.89 4.99
N LEU A 70 0.24 17.84 5.56
CA LEU A 70 1.18 16.98 4.82
C LEU A 70 0.71 15.53 4.62
N PHE A 71 -0.56 15.24 4.90
CA PHE A 71 -1.21 14.02 4.42
C PHE A 71 -1.45 14.07 2.89
N GLN A 72 -1.51 15.27 2.31
CA GLN A 72 -2.09 15.48 0.98
C GLN A 72 -1.08 15.75 -0.13
N LEU A 73 0.21 15.92 0.16
CA LEU A 73 1.15 16.19 -0.92
C LEU A 73 1.36 14.95 -1.81
N PRO A 74 1.29 15.12 -3.13
CA PRO A 74 1.68 14.08 -4.06
C PRO A 74 3.11 13.61 -3.78
N HIS A 75 3.34 12.31 -3.87
CA HIS A 75 4.67 11.71 -3.69
C HIS A 75 4.98 10.77 -4.84
N PHE A 76 6.01 11.10 -5.60
CA PHE A 76 6.48 10.28 -6.72
C PHE A 76 7.72 9.51 -6.29
N ARG A 77 7.69 8.20 -6.47
CA ARG A 77 8.80 7.32 -6.09
C ARG A 77 10.09 7.76 -6.80
N LYS A 78 11.20 7.88 -6.05
CA LYS A 78 12.54 8.33 -6.49
C LYS A 78 12.66 9.77 -6.97
N PHE A 79 11.57 10.55 -6.96
CA PHE A 79 11.64 11.95 -7.37
C PHE A 79 12.39 12.77 -6.31
N GLN A 80 13.46 13.46 -6.74
CA GLN A 80 14.33 14.26 -5.85
C GLN A 80 14.04 15.76 -5.92
N GLY A 81 13.00 16.15 -6.66
CA GLY A 81 12.55 17.52 -6.75
C GLY A 81 11.65 17.91 -5.56
N THR A 82 11.10 19.12 -5.63
CA THR A 82 10.25 19.66 -4.56
C THR A 82 8.81 19.81 -5.02
N ILE A 83 7.88 19.50 -4.12
CA ILE A 83 6.44 19.60 -4.37
C ILE A 83 5.84 20.50 -3.29
N TYR A 84 5.16 21.57 -3.70
CA TYR A 84 4.44 22.44 -2.78
C TYR A 84 3.03 22.72 -3.30
N GLU A 85 2.08 22.80 -2.38
CA GLU A 85 0.71 23.19 -2.69
C GLU A 85 0.66 24.72 -2.88
N THR A 86 0.15 25.17 -4.01
CA THR A 86 0.01 26.60 -4.34
C THR A 86 -1.39 27.13 -4.02
N ALA A 87 -2.39 26.26 -4.18
CA ALA A 87 -3.79 26.48 -3.82
C ALA A 87 -4.41 25.10 -3.51
N PRO A 88 -5.59 25.02 -2.87
CA PRO A 88 -6.22 23.74 -2.56
C PRO A 88 -6.32 22.84 -3.79
N ARG A 89 -5.71 21.65 -3.73
CA ARG A 89 -5.65 20.65 -4.81
C ARG A 89 -4.84 21.08 -6.04
N GLN A 90 -4.00 22.11 -5.91
CA GLN A 90 -3.08 22.58 -6.94
C GLN A 90 -1.65 22.54 -6.44
N TYR A 91 -0.82 21.78 -7.14
CA TYR A 91 0.54 21.48 -6.75
C TYR A 91 1.52 22.02 -7.78
N SER A 92 2.57 22.69 -7.30
CA SER A 92 3.72 23.02 -8.11
C SER A 92 4.81 21.99 -7.87
N ILE A 93 5.19 21.29 -8.92
CA ILE A 93 6.23 20.25 -8.93
C ILE A 93 7.46 20.85 -9.59
N SER A 94 8.53 21.00 -8.83
CA SER A 94 9.78 21.62 -9.30
C SER A 94 10.88 20.57 -9.40
N GLY A 95 11.60 20.57 -10.52
CA GLY A 95 12.83 19.79 -10.67
C GLY A 95 13.96 20.36 -9.80
N LYS A 96 15.13 19.72 -9.87
CA LYS A 96 16.31 20.09 -9.08
C LYS A 96 17.39 20.68 -10.00
N VAL A 97 17.78 21.91 -9.71
CA VAL A 97 18.86 22.61 -10.41
C VAL A 97 19.80 23.26 -9.39
N SER A 98 21.10 23.08 -9.59
CA SER A 98 22.15 23.77 -8.84
C SER A 98 22.97 24.65 -9.76
N TYR A 99 23.48 25.75 -9.21
CA TYR A 99 24.26 26.74 -9.95
C TYR A 99 25.67 26.79 -9.38
N ARG A 100 26.69 26.74 -10.25
CA ARG A 100 28.09 26.83 -9.86
C ARG A 100 28.82 27.85 -10.74
N ARG A 101 29.46 28.84 -10.11
CA ARG A 101 30.35 29.78 -10.80
C ARG A 101 31.75 29.17 -10.92
N LEU A 102 32.29 29.11 -12.13
CA LEU A 102 33.67 28.72 -12.42
C LEU A 102 34.43 29.87 -13.07
N LYS A 103 35.76 29.74 -13.15
CA LYS A 103 36.63 30.70 -13.88
C LYS A 103 36.23 30.85 -15.35
N SER A 104 35.63 29.82 -15.94
CA SER A 104 35.17 29.78 -17.33
C SER A 104 33.72 30.26 -17.54
N GLY A 105 33.01 30.65 -16.48
CA GLY A 105 31.62 31.14 -16.55
C GLY A 105 30.67 30.47 -15.55
N LEU A 106 29.39 30.82 -15.62
CA LEU A 106 28.33 30.23 -14.80
C LEU A 106 27.88 28.89 -15.41
N ARG A 107 27.76 27.85 -14.60
CA ARG A 107 27.19 26.55 -14.98
C ARG A 107 25.91 26.26 -14.20
N ALA A 108 24.92 25.71 -14.88
CA ALA A 108 23.72 25.19 -14.26
C ALA A 108 23.68 23.67 -14.42
N ILE A 109 23.49 22.95 -13.32
CA ILE A 109 23.48 21.49 -13.28
C ILE A 109 22.06 21.06 -12.92
N ILE A 110 21.38 20.42 -13.86
CA ILE A 110 20.03 19.90 -13.68
C ILE A 110 20.15 18.43 -13.33
N THR A 111 19.69 18.05 -12.15
CA THR A 111 19.75 16.67 -11.65
C THR A 111 18.37 15.99 -11.59
N GLU A 112 17.29 16.76 -11.80
CA GLU A 112 15.93 16.21 -11.79
C GLU A 112 14.99 17.11 -12.63
N LEU A 113 14.13 16.49 -13.44
CA LEU A 113 13.09 17.20 -14.20
C LEU A 113 11.73 17.09 -13.49
N PRO A 114 10.81 18.05 -13.68
CA PRO A 114 9.43 17.88 -13.21
C PRO A 114 8.78 16.60 -13.74
N THR A 115 7.91 16.01 -12.93
CA THR A 115 7.22 14.76 -13.27
C THR A 115 6.42 14.89 -14.57
N GLY A 116 6.46 13.86 -15.42
CA GLY A 116 5.74 13.81 -16.70
C GLY A 116 6.47 14.47 -17.88
N ILE A 117 7.72 14.91 -17.68
CA ILE A 117 8.56 15.47 -18.74
C ILE A 117 9.65 14.45 -19.12
N TRP A 118 9.67 14.05 -20.40
CA TRP A 118 10.68 13.14 -20.95
C TRP A 118 11.95 13.88 -21.35
N ASN A 119 13.12 13.26 -21.17
CA ASN A 119 14.44 13.83 -21.45
C ASN A 119 14.56 14.38 -22.88
N ASN A 120 14.22 13.60 -23.90
CA ASN A 120 14.30 14.01 -25.31
C ASN A 120 13.39 15.21 -25.61
N LYS A 121 12.16 15.17 -25.08
CA LYS A 121 11.19 16.27 -25.23
C LYS A 121 11.69 17.55 -24.54
N TYR A 122 12.36 17.42 -23.40
CA TYR A 122 12.95 18.54 -22.68
C TYR A 122 14.13 19.13 -23.46
N LYS A 123 15.01 18.29 -24.00
CA LYS A 123 16.12 18.70 -24.86
C LYS A 123 15.66 19.56 -26.04
N GLU A 124 14.77 19.01 -26.87
CA GLU A 124 14.30 19.65 -28.10
C GLU A 124 13.51 20.95 -27.84
N LYS A 125 12.64 20.95 -26.83
CA LYS A 125 11.72 22.07 -26.60
C LYS A 125 12.26 23.15 -25.68
N VAL A 126 13.19 22.81 -24.79
CA VAL A 126 13.68 23.71 -23.74
C VAL A 126 15.15 24.06 -23.96
N LEU A 127 16.03 23.05 -24.06
CA LEU A 127 17.46 23.30 -24.15
C LEU A 127 17.86 23.90 -25.51
N ASP A 128 17.35 23.36 -26.62
CA ASP A 128 17.64 23.91 -27.96
C ASP A 128 17.07 25.33 -28.13
N SER A 129 15.93 25.61 -27.49
CA SER A 129 15.39 26.97 -27.43
C SER A 129 16.28 27.90 -26.59
N ALA A 130 16.88 27.41 -25.51
CA ALA A 130 17.78 28.21 -24.67
C ALA A 130 19.10 28.55 -25.39
N ILE A 131 19.59 27.66 -26.27
CA ILE A 131 20.73 27.94 -27.16
C ILE A 131 20.34 29.00 -28.19
N LYS A 132 19.20 28.83 -28.89
CA LYS A 132 18.71 29.80 -29.88
C LYS A 132 18.49 31.19 -29.29
N ASN A 133 18.06 31.26 -28.03
CA ASN A 133 17.87 32.52 -27.29
C ASN A 133 19.18 33.12 -26.75
N GLY A 134 20.34 32.49 -26.99
CA GLY A 134 21.66 33.00 -26.59
C GLY A 134 21.82 33.13 -25.07
N ILE A 135 21.19 32.24 -24.30
CA ILE A 135 21.36 32.18 -22.83
C ILE A 135 22.42 31.15 -22.45
N ILE A 136 22.43 30.00 -23.13
CA ILE A 136 23.42 28.95 -22.94
C ILE A 136 24.25 28.79 -24.21
N SER A 137 25.54 28.48 -24.06
CA SER A 137 26.46 28.25 -25.18
C SER A 137 26.34 26.81 -25.68
N ASN A 138 26.35 25.85 -24.75
CA ASN A 138 26.18 24.43 -25.03
C ASN A 138 25.69 23.69 -23.78
N TYR A 139 25.31 22.43 -23.91
CA TYR A 139 25.03 21.53 -22.80
C TYR A 139 25.69 20.16 -22.98
N GLU A 140 26.01 19.52 -21.85
CA GLU A 140 26.49 18.13 -21.79
C GLU A 140 25.41 17.25 -21.17
N GLU A 141 25.27 16.05 -21.70
CA GLU A 141 24.28 15.05 -21.29
C GLU A 141 24.99 13.90 -20.59
N LEU A 142 24.76 13.74 -19.29
CA LEU A 142 25.35 12.67 -18.47
C LEU A 142 24.24 11.85 -17.79
N HIS A 143 23.11 11.67 -18.48
CA HIS A 143 21.99 10.92 -17.95
C HIS A 143 22.30 9.42 -17.89
N THR A 144 21.72 8.74 -16.90
CA THR A 144 21.68 7.29 -16.82
C THR A 144 20.29 6.79 -17.21
N GLU A 145 20.07 5.47 -17.23
CA GLU A 145 18.74 4.89 -17.48
C GLU A 145 17.68 5.38 -16.47
N SER A 146 18.09 5.80 -15.27
CA SER A 146 17.18 6.17 -14.18
C SER A 146 17.34 7.60 -13.68
N ASN A 147 18.42 8.31 -13.99
CA ASN A 147 18.71 9.64 -13.45
C ASN A 147 18.96 10.65 -14.56
N VAL A 148 18.43 11.86 -14.37
CA VAL A 148 18.70 12.99 -15.26
C VAL A 148 19.96 13.72 -14.82
N HIS A 149 20.85 14.04 -15.76
CA HIS A 149 21.98 14.91 -15.49
C HIS A 149 22.30 15.75 -16.73
N PHE A 150 22.04 17.05 -16.66
CA PHE A 150 22.42 18.02 -17.68
C PHE A 150 23.36 19.06 -17.10
N ILE A 151 24.48 19.32 -17.77
CA ILE A 151 25.39 20.41 -17.43
C ILE A 151 25.25 21.48 -18.50
N LEU A 152 24.70 22.64 -18.14
CA LEU A 152 24.50 23.77 -19.03
C LEU A 152 25.61 24.79 -18.84
N HIS A 153 26.26 25.17 -19.94
CA HIS A 153 27.24 26.26 -19.96
C HIS A 153 26.52 27.57 -20.28
N VAL A 154 26.43 28.46 -19.30
CA VAL A 154 25.69 29.74 -19.45
C VAL A 154 26.62 30.78 -20.07
N ILE A 155 26.11 31.53 -21.05
CA ILE A 155 26.86 32.63 -21.67
C ILE A 155 26.93 33.78 -20.65
N ASP A 156 28.15 34.10 -20.22
CA ASP A 156 28.36 35.18 -19.27
C ASP A 156 28.14 36.53 -19.94
N LYS A 157 27.22 37.33 -19.38
CA LYS A 157 26.96 38.69 -19.83
C LYS A 157 27.59 39.65 -18.82
N PRO A 158 28.71 40.32 -19.17
CA PRO A 158 29.53 41.10 -18.21
C PRO A 158 28.77 42.26 -17.53
N LEU A 159 27.64 42.68 -18.10
CA LEU A 159 26.78 43.75 -17.58
C LEU A 159 25.66 43.27 -16.65
N LEU A 160 25.48 41.95 -16.45
CA LEU A 160 24.43 41.37 -15.62
C LEU A 160 25.00 40.62 -14.41
N SER A 161 24.53 40.96 -13.21
CA SER A 161 24.76 40.18 -12.00
C SER A 161 24.21 38.75 -12.14
N ASP A 162 24.90 37.79 -11.55
CA ASP A 162 24.58 36.36 -11.50
C ASP A 162 23.13 36.10 -11.09
N LYS A 163 22.61 36.87 -10.12
CA LYS A 163 21.21 36.74 -9.68
C LYS A 163 20.21 37.00 -10.82
N LYS A 164 20.49 37.99 -11.68
CA LYS A 164 19.64 38.32 -12.85
C LYS A 164 19.79 37.27 -13.93
N GLN A 165 21.00 36.77 -14.17
CA GLN A 165 21.26 35.69 -15.13
C GLN A 165 20.53 34.40 -14.70
N ILE A 166 20.66 34.00 -13.43
CA ILE A 166 19.97 32.83 -12.86
C ILE A 166 18.45 32.97 -12.94
N LYS A 167 17.90 34.15 -12.65
CA LYS A 167 16.45 34.38 -12.77
C LYS A 167 15.95 34.25 -14.21
N ALA A 168 16.69 34.80 -15.17
CA ALA A 168 16.37 34.68 -16.59
C ALA A 168 16.45 33.23 -17.08
N LEU A 169 17.47 32.50 -16.61
CA LEU A 169 17.68 31.09 -16.92
C LEU A 169 16.57 30.20 -16.33
N ASN A 170 16.26 30.33 -15.04
CA ASN A 170 15.16 29.60 -14.39
C ASN A 170 13.81 29.76 -15.13
N ARG A 171 13.54 30.94 -15.69
CA ARG A 171 12.31 31.19 -16.47
C ARG A 171 12.29 30.40 -17.78
N LEU A 172 13.44 30.24 -18.45
CA LEU A 172 13.53 29.48 -19.69
C LEU A 172 13.64 27.97 -19.47
N LEU A 173 14.28 27.54 -18.38
CA LEU A 173 14.46 26.12 -18.08
C LEU A 173 13.14 25.39 -17.82
N LYS A 174 12.05 26.10 -17.51
CA LYS A 174 10.70 25.49 -17.33
C LYS A 174 10.72 24.26 -16.40
N LEU A 175 11.59 24.27 -15.38
CA LEU A 175 11.73 23.21 -14.37
C LEU A 175 10.63 23.26 -13.31
N ARG A 176 9.47 23.82 -13.65
CA ARG A 176 8.30 23.87 -12.79
C ARG A 176 7.09 23.44 -13.61
N SER A 177 6.40 22.40 -13.16
CA SER A 177 5.10 22.00 -13.69
C SER A 177 4.01 22.23 -12.64
N VAL A 178 2.80 22.48 -13.12
CA VAL A 178 1.62 22.62 -12.28
C VAL A 178 0.76 21.38 -12.49
N ALA A 179 0.33 20.75 -11.40
CA ALA A 179 -0.60 19.63 -11.38
C ALA A 179 -1.82 20.00 -10.55
N SER A 180 -3.00 19.52 -10.93
CA SER A 180 -4.23 19.73 -10.17
C SER A 180 -5.01 18.42 -9.99
N GLU A 181 -5.69 18.32 -8.87
CA GLU A 181 -6.59 17.21 -8.48
C GLU A 181 -8.03 17.71 -8.31
N ASN A 182 -8.45 18.68 -9.13
CA ASN A 182 -9.80 19.27 -9.04
C ASN A 182 -10.93 18.28 -9.42
N SER A 183 -10.57 17.17 -10.06
CA SER A 183 -11.49 16.18 -10.60
C SER A 183 -11.12 14.80 -10.05
N MET A 184 -11.65 14.46 -8.89
CA MET A 184 -11.50 13.13 -8.27
C MET A 184 -12.84 12.41 -8.35
N ILE A 185 -13.12 11.80 -9.49
CA ILE A 185 -14.33 11.00 -9.68
C ILE A 185 -13.95 9.54 -9.76
N LEU A 186 -14.54 8.72 -8.89
CA LEU A 186 -14.27 7.29 -8.78
C LEU A 186 -15.59 6.52 -8.63
N PHE A 187 -15.53 5.21 -8.82
CA PHE A 187 -16.61 4.31 -8.46
C PHE A 187 -16.51 3.96 -6.98
N ASP A 188 -17.64 4.02 -6.27
CA ASP A 188 -17.77 3.59 -4.88
C ASP A 188 -17.91 2.04 -4.78
N GLU A 189 -18.10 1.53 -3.56
CA GLU A 189 -18.35 0.10 -3.30
C GLU A 189 -19.57 -0.46 -4.06
N LYS A 190 -20.56 0.39 -4.36
CA LYS A 190 -21.81 0.03 -5.05
C LYS A 190 -21.73 0.20 -6.56
N ASN A 191 -20.53 0.50 -7.10
CA ASN A 191 -20.29 0.83 -8.50
C ASN A 191 -21.04 2.08 -8.99
N VAL A 192 -21.32 3.02 -8.08
CA VAL A 192 -21.90 4.33 -8.39
C VAL A 192 -20.78 5.35 -8.53
N LEU A 193 -20.90 6.21 -9.54
CA LEU A 193 -19.92 7.25 -9.81
C LEU A 193 -20.07 8.39 -8.79
N GLN A 194 -19.03 8.65 -8.00
CA GLN A 194 -19.03 9.68 -6.98
C GLN A 194 -17.85 10.65 -7.17
N LYS A 195 -18.12 11.94 -6.96
CA LYS A 195 -17.08 12.97 -6.87
C LYS A 195 -16.63 13.13 -5.43
N TYR A 196 -15.32 13.14 -5.23
CA TYR A 196 -14.67 13.34 -3.95
C TYR A 196 -14.05 14.73 -3.89
N ASP A 197 -14.15 15.40 -2.74
CA ASP A 197 -13.57 16.71 -2.56
C ASP A 197 -12.14 16.64 -2.03
N SER A 198 -11.80 15.55 -1.34
CA SER A 198 -10.48 15.33 -0.76
C SER A 198 -10.01 13.87 -0.89
N THR A 199 -8.70 13.66 -0.97
CA THR A 199 -8.11 12.31 -0.85
C THR A 199 -8.35 11.67 0.51
N ARG A 200 -8.70 12.49 1.52
CA ARG A 200 -9.06 12.07 2.86
C ARG A 200 -10.38 11.29 2.86
N GLU A 201 -11.40 11.80 2.17
CA GLU A 201 -12.68 11.11 2.00
C GLU A 201 -12.50 9.76 1.32
N ILE A 202 -11.72 9.73 0.22
CA ILE A 202 -11.39 8.49 -0.49
C ILE A 202 -10.75 7.47 0.46
N PHE A 203 -9.80 7.92 1.28
CA PHE A 203 -9.12 7.05 2.24
C PHE A 203 -10.05 6.55 3.35
N GLN A 204 -10.95 7.39 3.85
CA GLN A 204 -11.93 7.03 4.88
C GLN A 204 -12.93 6.00 4.36
N GLU A 205 -13.45 6.20 3.15
CA GLU A 205 -14.35 5.23 2.52
C GLU A 205 -13.64 3.89 2.27
N PHE A 206 -12.43 3.93 1.70
CA PHE A 206 -11.59 2.76 1.54
C PHE A 206 -11.37 2.03 2.87
N PHE A 207 -11.13 2.78 3.96
CA PHE A 207 -10.87 2.21 5.27
C PHE A 207 -12.06 1.41 5.80
N GLU A 208 -13.28 1.94 5.72
CA GLU A 208 -14.47 1.24 6.20
C GLU A 208 -14.80 0.01 5.37
N VAL A 209 -14.73 0.11 4.04
CA VAL A 209 -14.90 -1.05 3.14
C VAL A 209 -13.87 -2.13 3.47
N ARG A 210 -12.60 -1.75 3.60
CA ARG A 210 -11.53 -2.70 3.89
C ARG A 210 -11.67 -3.32 5.28
N ARG A 211 -12.06 -2.54 6.29
CA ARG A 211 -12.38 -3.01 7.64
C ARG A 211 -13.46 -4.09 7.60
N GLN A 212 -14.56 -3.85 6.88
CA GLN A 212 -15.65 -4.81 6.74
C GLN A 212 -15.16 -6.10 6.08
N LYS A 213 -14.33 -6.00 5.04
CA LYS A 213 -13.73 -7.18 4.39
C LYS A 213 -12.79 -7.97 5.31
N TYR A 214 -12.10 -7.34 6.27
CA TYR A 214 -11.32 -8.07 7.28
C TYR A 214 -12.21 -8.82 8.29
N ILE A 215 -13.37 -8.27 8.63
CA ILE A 215 -14.36 -8.95 9.47
C ILE A 215 -14.89 -10.19 8.74
N GLU A 216 -15.37 -10.02 7.50
CA GLU A 216 -15.85 -11.11 6.64
C GLU A 216 -14.76 -12.19 6.42
N ARG A 217 -13.51 -11.78 6.19
CA ARG A 217 -12.36 -12.69 6.05
C ARG A 217 -12.20 -13.54 7.29
N ARG A 218 -12.18 -12.93 8.47
CA ARG A 218 -12.02 -13.65 9.75
C ARG A 218 -13.15 -14.66 9.97
N GLU A 219 -14.39 -14.27 9.71
CA GLU A 219 -15.55 -15.16 9.83
C GLU A 219 -15.46 -16.34 8.86
N CYS A 220 -15.10 -16.08 7.60
CA CYS A 220 -14.92 -17.13 6.61
C CYS A 220 -13.79 -18.10 7.01
N GLU A 221 -12.66 -17.58 7.48
CA GLU A 221 -11.53 -18.38 7.96
C GLU A 221 -11.94 -19.24 9.18
N LEU A 222 -12.73 -18.69 10.11
CA LEU A 222 -13.25 -19.43 11.26
C LEU A 222 -14.17 -20.57 10.84
N VAL A 223 -15.12 -20.33 9.93
CA VAL A 223 -16.02 -21.37 9.40
C VAL A 223 -15.23 -22.48 8.71
N ILE A 224 -14.21 -22.13 7.93
CA ILE A 224 -13.35 -23.12 7.26
C ILE A 224 -12.56 -23.94 8.28
N MET A 225 -11.99 -23.29 9.30
CA MET A 225 -11.22 -23.98 10.34
C MET A 225 -12.09 -24.87 11.22
N GLU A 226 -13.31 -24.44 11.57
CA GLU A 226 -14.27 -25.25 12.31
C GLU A 226 -14.68 -26.48 11.49
N GLY A 227 -14.93 -26.33 10.18
CA GLY A 227 -15.19 -27.45 9.29
C GLY A 227 -14.03 -28.46 9.26
N LYS A 228 -12.78 -27.98 9.19
CA LYS A 228 -11.58 -28.83 9.25
C LYS A 228 -11.43 -29.54 10.60
N LEU A 229 -11.78 -28.86 11.69
CA LEU A 229 -11.72 -29.44 13.03
C LEU A 229 -12.74 -30.57 13.16
N LYS A 230 -14.01 -30.32 12.82
CA LYS A 230 -15.07 -31.35 12.79
C LYS A 230 -14.71 -32.51 11.88
N PHE A 231 -14.05 -32.24 10.75
CA PHE A 231 -13.58 -33.27 9.82
C PHE A 231 -12.58 -34.22 10.51
N ILE A 232 -11.55 -33.68 11.15
CA ILE A 232 -10.53 -34.51 11.84
C ILE A 232 -11.11 -35.15 13.10
N GLU A 233 -11.97 -34.47 13.85
CA GLU A 233 -12.63 -35.03 15.04
C GLU A 233 -13.48 -36.25 14.68
N ASN A 234 -14.25 -36.18 13.58
CA ASN A 234 -14.99 -37.33 13.08
C ASN A 234 -14.07 -38.46 12.61
N GLN A 235 -12.92 -38.16 11.99
CA GLN A 235 -11.94 -39.18 11.63
C GLN A 235 -11.35 -39.87 12.87
N VAL A 236 -10.94 -39.11 13.88
CA VAL A 236 -10.42 -39.67 15.14
C VAL A 236 -11.49 -40.52 15.83
N ARG A 237 -12.73 -40.02 15.89
CA ARG A 237 -13.88 -40.74 16.47
C ARG A 237 -14.16 -42.05 15.73
N PHE A 238 -14.09 -42.03 14.40
CA PHE A 238 -14.33 -43.20 13.55
C PHE A 238 -13.27 -44.28 13.78
N VAL A 239 -11.99 -43.89 13.75
CA VAL A 239 -10.89 -44.85 13.97
C VAL A 239 -10.97 -45.45 15.37
N ASN A 240 -11.17 -44.63 16.40
CA ASN A 240 -11.33 -45.13 17.78
C ASN A 240 -12.53 -46.08 17.91
N ALA A 241 -13.66 -45.76 17.28
CA ALA A 241 -14.86 -46.61 17.32
C ALA A 241 -14.66 -47.95 16.59
N ILE A 242 -13.83 -48.02 15.55
CA ILE A 242 -13.47 -49.29 14.91
C ILE A 242 -12.59 -50.14 15.82
N ILE A 243 -11.57 -49.53 16.44
CA ILE A 243 -10.62 -50.25 17.30
C ILE A 243 -11.28 -50.76 18.57
N ASN A 244 -12.18 -49.97 19.16
CA ASN A 244 -12.98 -50.36 20.32
C ASN A 244 -14.07 -51.40 19.98
N GLY A 245 -14.24 -51.75 18.69
CA GLY A 245 -15.26 -52.70 18.23
C GLY A 245 -16.68 -52.13 18.22
N GLU A 246 -16.86 -50.82 18.43
CA GLU A 246 -18.16 -50.16 18.40
C GLU A 246 -18.74 -50.07 16.98
N ILE A 247 -17.88 -49.99 15.96
CA ILE A 247 -18.25 -49.99 14.54
C ILE A 247 -17.64 -51.23 13.88
N ILE A 248 -18.50 -52.09 13.34
CA ILE A 248 -18.08 -53.31 12.66
C ILE A 248 -18.22 -53.13 11.15
N ILE A 249 -17.09 -53.01 10.45
CA ILE A 249 -17.02 -52.87 8.98
C ILE A 249 -16.94 -54.25 8.30
N LYS A 250 -16.38 -55.25 8.99
CA LYS A 250 -16.13 -56.58 8.43
C LYS A 250 -17.44 -57.28 8.04
N LYS A 251 -17.52 -57.78 6.80
CA LYS A 251 -18.67 -58.49 6.21
C LYS A 251 -19.99 -57.69 6.14
N LYS A 252 -19.95 -56.36 6.21
CA LYS A 252 -21.14 -55.51 6.00
C LYS A 252 -21.13 -54.84 4.63
N ASN A 253 -22.31 -54.59 4.08
CA ASN A 253 -22.42 -53.79 2.86
C ASN A 253 -22.26 -52.29 3.18
N ARG A 254 -21.96 -51.47 2.16
CA ARG A 254 -21.71 -50.03 2.36
C ARG A 254 -22.92 -49.30 2.94
N ALA A 255 -24.15 -49.70 2.57
CA ALA A 255 -25.38 -49.08 3.06
C ALA A 255 -25.60 -49.31 4.57
N GLU A 256 -25.32 -50.52 5.07
CA GLU A 256 -25.37 -50.86 6.50
C GLU A 256 -24.33 -50.10 7.31
N ILE A 257 -23.14 -49.84 6.74
CA ILE A 257 -22.11 -49.04 7.40
C ILE A 257 -22.56 -47.57 7.48
N ILE A 258 -23.11 -47.03 6.39
CA ILE A 258 -23.69 -45.67 6.37
C ILE A 258 -24.82 -45.53 7.40
N ALA A 259 -25.71 -46.52 7.50
CA ALA A 259 -26.79 -46.53 8.49
C ALA A 259 -26.25 -46.53 9.94
N GLN A 260 -25.23 -47.34 10.23
CA GLN A 260 -24.58 -47.35 11.55
C GLN A 260 -23.90 -46.02 11.88
N LEU A 261 -23.26 -45.38 10.90
CA LEU A 261 -22.63 -44.07 11.08
C LEU A 261 -23.67 -42.99 11.37
N ALA A 262 -24.79 -43.01 10.65
CA ALA A 262 -25.91 -42.10 10.89
C ALA A 262 -26.54 -42.33 12.28
N GLU A 263 -26.77 -43.59 12.67
CA GLU A 263 -27.32 -43.95 13.99
C GLU A 263 -26.40 -43.53 15.14
N LYS A 264 -25.08 -43.66 14.96
CA LYS A 264 -24.08 -43.20 15.94
C LYS A 264 -23.83 -41.68 15.88
N GLY A 265 -24.54 -40.95 15.03
CA GLY A 265 -24.44 -39.50 14.92
C GLY A 265 -23.07 -39.02 14.43
N PHE A 266 -22.51 -39.67 13.41
CA PHE A 266 -21.38 -39.11 12.66
C PHE A 266 -21.87 -38.02 11.72
N ASP A 267 -21.10 -36.94 11.59
CA ASP A 267 -21.45 -35.87 10.67
C ASP A 267 -21.17 -36.26 9.22
N SER A 268 -22.06 -35.87 8.32
CA SER A 268 -21.76 -35.81 6.89
C SER A 268 -20.61 -34.84 6.65
N ASN A 269 -19.82 -35.05 5.59
CA ASN A 269 -18.57 -34.33 5.33
C ASN A 269 -18.65 -32.80 5.59
N PRO A 270 -18.07 -32.31 6.71
CA PRO A 270 -18.23 -30.91 7.13
C PRO A 270 -17.50 -29.92 6.20
N MET A 271 -16.62 -30.40 5.31
CA MET A 271 -15.91 -29.57 4.34
C MET A 271 -16.71 -29.30 3.06
N LYS A 272 -17.75 -30.08 2.78
CA LYS A 272 -18.60 -29.93 1.58
C LYS A 272 -19.98 -29.35 1.87
N ALA A 273 -20.31 -29.11 3.14
CA ALA A 273 -21.62 -28.64 3.60
C ALA A 273 -21.97 -27.18 3.22
N LYS A 274 -21.29 -26.56 2.25
CA LYS A 274 -21.46 -25.14 1.91
C LYS A 274 -22.60 -24.80 0.94
N ASN A 275 -23.44 -25.78 0.53
CA ASN A 275 -24.63 -25.51 -0.31
C ASN A 275 -25.92 -26.04 0.34
N ALA A 276 -26.20 -25.64 1.59
CA ALA A 276 -27.48 -25.92 2.26
C ALA A 276 -28.50 -24.78 2.07
N THR A 277 -28.47 -24.07 0.94
CA THR A 277 -29.52 -23.12 0.54
C THR A 277 -30.61 -23.76 -0.33
N ASP A 278 -30.40 -24.99 -0.81
CA ASP A 278 -31.46 -25.80 -1.39
C ASP A 278 -31.86 -26.86 -0.37
N GLY A 279 -33.13 -26.89 0.02
CA GLY A 279 -33.75 -27.86 0.93
C GLY A 279 -33.80 -29.29 0.37
N ASN A 280 -32.74 -29.74 -0.29
CA ASN A 280 -32.62 -31.07 -0.85
C ASN A 280 -31.81 -31.95 0.10
N CYS A 281 -32.45 -33.02 0.58
CA CYS A 281 -31.86 -34.05 1.44
C CYS A 281 -30.78 -34.83 0.67
N ASN A 282 -29.59 -34.26 0.51
CA ASN A 282 -28.46 -35.02 -0.01
C ASN A 282 -28.17 -36.18 0.95
N PRO A 283 -27.94 -37.40 0.43
CA PRO A 283 -27.57 -38.53 1.27
C PRO A 283 -26.26 -38.20 2.02
N PRO A 284 -26.12 -38.67 3.27
CA PRO A 284 -24.95 -38.35 4.09
C PRO A 284 -23.65 -38.78 3.41
N ASP A 285 -22.72 -37.83 3.22
CA ASP A 285 -21.41 -38.07 2.61
C ASP A 285 -20.42 -38.54 3.69
N PHE A 286 -20.36 -39.86 3.87
CA PHE A 286 -19.36 -40.52 4.71
C PHE A 286 -18.14 -41.02 3.94
N ALA A 287 -17.97 -40.64 2.66
CA ALA A 287 -16.84 -41.11 1.85
C ALA A 287 -15.49 -40.76 2.48
N TYR A 288 -15.39 -39.60 3.13
CA TYR A 288 -14.18 -39.15 3.82
C TYR A 288 -13.74 -40.01 5.03
N LEU A 289 -14.64 -40.86 5.55
CA LEU A 289 -14.35 -41.86 6.58
C LEU A 289 -14.12 -43.24 5.95
N LEU A 290 -15.01 -43.63 5.02
CA LEU A 290 -15.01 -44.98 4.44
C LEU A 290 -13.84 -45.23 3.49
N ASP A 291 -13.35 -44.19 2.82
CA ASP A 291 -12.26 -44.29 1.86
C ASP A 291 -10.89 -44.08 2.55
N MET A 292 -10.85 -44.12 3.88
CA MET A 292 -9.62 -44.02 4.67
C MET A 292 -8.77 -45.29 4.50
N PRO A 293 -7.46 -45.16 4.23
CA PRO A 293 -6.57 -46.32 4.12
C PRO A 293 -6.55 -47.16 5.41
N LEU A 294 -6.57 -48.49 5.28
CA LEU A 294 -6.56 -49.42 6.43
C LEU A 294 -5.36 -49.23 7.36
N CYS A 295 -4.21 -48.78 6.85
CA CYS A 295 -3.04 -48.49 7.67
C CYS A 295 -3.30 -47.39 8.72
N ARG A 296 -4.27 -46.48 8.48
CA ARG A 296 -4.66 -45.44 9.44
C ARG A 296 -5.45 -45.96 10.63
N LEU A 297 -5.82 -47.24 10.64
CA LEU A 297 -6.47 -47.91 11.78
C LEU A 297 -5.47 -48.45 12.80
N SER A 298 -4.17 -48.20 12.62
CA SER A 298 -3.14 -48.56 13.61
C SER A 298 -3.11 -47.57 14.79
N ASN A 299 -2.62 -48.03 15.94
CA ASN A 299 -2.45 -47.17 17.12
C ASN A 299 -1.50 -45.99 16.87
N GLU A 300 -0.47 -46.19 16.04
CA GLU A 300 0.50 -45.14 15.67
C GLU A 300 -0.16 -44.03 14.85
N GLU A 301 -1.00 -44.38 13.87
CA GLU A 301 -1.69 -43.41 13.04
C GLU A 301 -2.78 -42.63 13.79
N ILE A 302 -3.39 -43.23 14.82
CA ILE A 302 -4.28 -42.48 15.72
C ILE A 302 -3.54 -41.36 16.42
N LEU A 303 -2.34 -41.63 16.95
CA LEU A 303 -1.53 -40.61 17.61
C LEU A 303 -1.21 -39.47 16.64
N VAL A 304 -0.90 -39.78 15.38
CA VAL A 304 -0.70 -38.78 14.32
C VAL A 304 -1.98 -37.97 14.03
N LEU A 305 -3.15 -38.62 13.96
CA LEU A 305 -4.42 -37.94 13.74
C LEU A 305 -4.81 -37.05 14.94
N GLN A 306 -4.56 -37.52 16.16
CA GLN A 306 -4.78 -36.76 17.39
C GLN A 306 -3.85 -35.56 17.48
N GLU A 307 -2.58 -35.70 17.10
CA GLU A 307 -1.62 -34.61 17.03
C GLU A 307 -2.06 -33.55 16.00
N LYS A 308 -2.47 -33.99 14.80
CA LYS A 308 -3.04 -33.08 13.78
C LYS A 308 -4.27 -32.35 14.30
N ARG A 309 -5.16 -33.02 15.04
CA ARG A 309 -6.32 -32.40 15.69
C ARG A 309 -5.87 -31.32 16.69
N SER A 310 -4.91 -31.64 17.56
CA SER A 310 -4.38 -30.70 18.56
C SER A 310 -3.77 -29.46 17.89
N GLN A 311 -2.98 -29.64 16.83
CA GLN A 311 -2.40 -28.53 16.07
C GLN A 311 -3.47 -27.65 15.40
N LEU A 312 -4.50 -28.26 14.80
CA LEU A 312 -5.62 -27.51 14.23
C LEU A 312 -6.41 -26.76 15.30
N TRP A 313 -6.62 -27.38 16.46
CA TRP A 313 -7.30 -26.75 17.59
C TRP A 313 -6.56 -25.52 18.10
N GLU A 314 -5.25 -25.61 18.27
CA GLU A 314 -4.44 -24.45 18.69
C GLU A 314 -4.47 -23.32 17.66
N ARG A 315 -4.41 -23.65 16.36
CA ARG A 315 -4.58 -22.65 15.29
C ARG A 315 -5.98 -22.02 15.30
N PHE A 316 -7.03 -22.82 15.51
CA PHE A 316 -8.39 -22.33 15.62
C PHE A 316 -8.56 -21.39 16.82
N LYS A 317 -8.01 -21.77 17.98
CA LYS A 317 -8.02 -20.96 19.20
C LYS A 317 -7.28 -19.64 19.00
N SER A 318 -6.12 -19.66 18.35
CA SER A 318 -5.37 -18.47 17.96
C SER A 318 -6.17 -17.58 17.01
N LEU A 319 -6.75 -18.14 15.95
CA LEU A 319 -7.59 -17.38 15.02
C LEU A 319 -8.81 -16.77 15.72
N LYS A 320 -9.44 -17.49 16.64
CA LYS A 320 -10.62 -17.02 17.39
C LYS A 320 -10.30 -15.82 18.27
N SER A 321 -9.11 -15.76 18.86
CA SER A 321 -8.67 -14.63 19.68
C SER A 321 -8.21 -13.41 18.86
N THR A 322 -7.91 -13.58 17.57
CA THR A 322 -7.62 -12.44 16.69
C THR A 322 -8.86 -11.56 16.46
N THR A 323 -8.61 -10.31 16.10
CA THR A 323 -9.61 -9.33 15.69
C THR A 323 -9.30 -8.82 14.28
N TRP A 324 -10.24 -8.14 13.64
CA TRP A 324 -9.98 -7.46 12.36
C TRP A 324 -8.80 -6.48 12.46
N ARG A 325 -8.63 -5.83 13.63
CA ARG A 325 -7.52 -4.91 13.91
C ARG A 325 -6.18 -5.64 13.86
N SER A 326 -6.06 -6.74 14.60
CA SER A 326 -4.81 -7.50 14.66
C SER A 326 -4.45 -8.12 13.31
N LEU A 327 -5.44 -8.65 12.58
CA LEU A 327 -5.21 -9.23 11.25
C LEU A 327 -4.72 -8.18 10.25
N TRP A 328 -5.39 -7.02 10.20
CA TRP A 328 -4.98 -5.97 9.29
C TRP A 328 -3.62 -5.36 9.68
N SER A 329 -3.39 -5.10 10.97
CA SER A 329 -2.09 -4.61 11.44
C SER A 329 -0.94 -5.57 11.10
N MET A 330 -1.18 -6.89 11.19
CA MET A 330 -0.17 -7.89 10.80
C MET A 330 0.13 -7.84 9.30
N ASP A 331 -0.90 -7.76 8.44
CA ASP A 331 -0.71 -7.62 6.99
C ASP A 331 0.03 -6.31 6.63
N LEU A 332 -0.29 -5.20 7.30
CA LEU A 332 0.40 -3.91 7.11
C LEU A 332 1.87 -3.97 7.54
N ASN A 333 2.19 -4.69 8.61
CA ASN A 333 3.56 -4.88 9.05
C ASN A 333 4.36 -5.71 8.03
N VAL A 334 3.76 -6.78 7.49
CA VAL A 334 4.38 -7.57 6.42
C VAL A 334 4.64 -6.70 5.18
N LEU A 335 3.67 -5.87 4.79
CA LEU A 335 3.81 -4.93 3.67
C LEU A 335 4.93 -3.90 3.93
N SER A 336 5.00 -3.33 5.13
CA SER A 336 6.05 -2.37 5.50
C SER A 336 7.45 -2.97 5.40
N VAL A 337 7.63 -4.19 5.91
CA VAL A 337 8.92 -4.91 5.83
C VAL A 337 9.28 -5.25 4.38
N ALA A 338 8.30 -5.61 3.56
CA ALA A 338 8.53 -5.86 2.14
C ALA A 338 8.97 -4.58 1.41
N LEU A 339 8.35 -3.43 1.72
CA LEU A 339 8.75 -2.13 1.18
C LEU A 339 10.18 -1.76 1.59
N ASP A 340 10.55 -1.96 2.87
CA ASP A 340 11.92 -1.72 3.34
C ASP A 340 12.95 -2.55 2.55
N LYS A 341 12.63 -3.82 2.32
CA LYS A 341 13.51 -4.72 1.55
C LYS A 341 13.65 -4.27 0.11
N GLU A 342 12.54 -3.90 -0.54
CA GLU A 342 12.55 -3.42 -1.92
C GLU A 342 13.34 -2.11 -2.05
N GLU A 343 13.17 -1.17 -1.13
CA GLU A 343 13.88 0.11 -1.15
C GLU A 343 15.40 -0.05 -0.94
N ARG A 344 15.83 -0.99 -0.08
CA ARG A 344 17.25 -1.33 0.11
C ARG A 344 17.87 -1.96 -1.14
N VAL A 345 17.19 -2.92 -1.77
CA VAL A 345 17.66 -3.54 -3.03
C VAL A 345 17.82 -2.50 -4.13
N MET A 346 16.96 -1.48 -4.12
CA MET A 346 16.94 -0.41 -5.12
C MET A 346 17.81 0.80 -4.76
N GLY A 347 18.58 0.76 -3.66
CA GLY A 347 19.47 1.83 -3.22
C GLY A 347 18.77 3.14 -2.83
N CYS A 348 17.52 3.07 -2.39
CA CYS A 348 16.73 4.25 -1.97
C CYS A 348 16.87 4.57 -0.47
N ILE A 349 17.44 3.65 0.32
CA ILE A 349 17.77 3.75 1.75
C ILE A 349 19.15 3.15 1.97
#